data_AF-A0A7Z1QZP2-F1
#
_entry.id   AF-A0A7Z1QZP2-F1
#
_cell.length_a   1.000
_cell.length_b   1.000
_cell.length_c   1.000
_cell.angle_alpha   90.00
_cell.angle_beta   90.00
_cell.angle_gamma   90.00
#
_symmetry.space_group_name_H-M   'P 1'
#
loop_
_entity.id
_entity.type
_entity.pdbx_description
1 polymer ?
#
loop_
_entity_poly.entity_id
_entity_poly.type
_entity_poly.pdbx_seq_one_letter_code
_entity_poly.pdbx_strand_id
1 'polypeptide(L)'
;RYSNVLSTVFSQTGFGALAVLADSTDEIVMSRTFNQSATGTFGQSIEGLAASRLIPVNTRMRIVFMTENDAYRSNLGLLNGTGSAIDVQVALYDQSGTTLGSTQTVTLAPWSNTQLNHVFQAYAPVNVGYIDVWTETEGGEFAAYGSIIDNATGDPTTVMPQ
;
A
#
# COMPACT_ATOMS: atom_id res chain seq x y z
N ARG A 1 -22.03 2.55 -6.65
CA ARG A 1 -21.03 3.28 -5.83
C ARG A 1 -21.53 3.32 -4.38
N TYR A 2 -20.70 2.88 -3.44
CA TYR A 2 -20.97 3.01 -2.01
C TYR A 2 -20.06 4.07 -1.41
N SER A 3 -20.59 4.94 -0.55
CA SER A 3 -19.78 5.96 0.16
C SER A 3 -18.89 5.33 1.24
N ASN A 4 -19.40 4.28 1.90
CA ASN A 4 -18.65 3.44 2.83
C ASN A 4 -19.17 2.00 2.69
N VAL A 5 -18.39 1.13 2.05
CA VAL A 5 -18.78 -0.27 1.79
C VAL A 5 -18.86 -1.06 3.10
N LEU A 6 -17.90 -0.89 4.02
CA LEU A 6 -17.87 -1.61 5.30
C LEU A 6 -19.15 -1.40 6.10
N SER A 7 -19.58 -0.16 6.26
CA SER A 7 -20.80 0.13 7.03
C SER A 7 -22.06 -0.26 6.27
N THR A 8 -22.13 0.00 4.96
CA THR A 8 -23.37 -0.17 4.19
C THR A 8 -23.63 -1.63 3.84
N VAL A 9 -22.59 -2.40 3.50
CA VAL A 9 -22.72 -3.79 3.04
C VAL A 9 -22.47 -4.78 4.17
N PHE A 10 -21.48 -4.53 5.03
CA PHE A 10 -21.05 -5.48 6.07
C PHE A 10 -21.49 -5.09 7.48
N SER A 11 -22.08 -3.89 7.67
CA SER A 11 -22.41 -3.34 8.99
C SER A 11 -21.21 -3.34 9.96
N GLN A 12 -20.01 -3.10 9.42
CA GLN A 12 -18.77 -3.03 10.18
C GLN A 12 -18.21 -1.60 10.22
N THR A 13 -17.34 -1.34 11.19
CA THR A 13 -16.46 -0.18 11.23
C THR A 13 -15.01 -0.64 11.20
N GLY A 14 -14.13 0.16 10.61
CA GLY A 14 -12.70 -0.15 10.53
C GLY A 14 -12.11 0.12 9.16
N PHE A 15 -11.01 -0.57 8.88
CA PHE A 15 -10.26 -0.53 7.64
C PHE A 15 -9.95 -1.96 7.23
N GLY A 16 -10.04 -2.26 5.94
CA GLY A 16 -9.83 -3.59 5.43
C GLY A 16 -9.85 -3.64 3.91
N ALA A 17 -9.40 -4.75 3.37
CA ALA A 17 -9.50 -5.07 1.96
C ALA A 17 -10.88 -5.61 1.59
N LEU A 18 -11.23 -5.48 0.31
CA LEU A 18 -12.44 -6.07 -0.27
C LEU A 18 -12.03 -7.04 -1.36
N ALA A 19 -12.44 -8.30 -1.22
CA ALA A 19 -12.45 -9.24 -2.32
C ALA A 19 -13.74 -9.03 -3.12
N VAL A 20 -13.61 -8.81 -4.42
CA VAL A 20 -14.74 -8.66 -5.34
C VAL A 20 -14.69 -9.81 -6.33
N LEU A 21 -15.76 -10.60 -6.37
CA LEU A 21 -15.98 -11.61 -7.41
C LEU A 21 -17.00 -11.04 -8.39
N ALA A 22 -16.68 -11.12 -9.67
CA ALA A 22 -17.57 -10.74 -10.75
C ALA A 22 -17.44 -11.71 -11.91
N ASP A 23 -18.54 -11.94 -12.63
CA ASP A 23 -18.59 -12.84 -13.77
C ASP A 23 -18.01 -12.22 -15.05
N SER A 24 -17.84 -10.90 -15.08
CA SER A 24 -17.30 -10.15 -16.22
C SER A 24 -15.83 -9.79 -16.02
N THR A 25 -15.03 -9.95 -17.07
CA THR A 25 -13.63 -9.50 -17.12
C THR A 25 -13.49 -7.99 -17.33
N ASP A 26 -14.57 -7.30 -17.65
CA ASP A 26 -14.59 -5.86 -17.94
C ASP A 26 -14.87 -5.01 -16.69
N GLU A 27 -15.03 -5.63 -15.52
CA GLU A 27 -15.31 -4.91 -14.28
C GLU A 27 -14.10 -4.11 -13.81
N ILE A 28 -14.36 -2.85 -13.48
CA ILE A 28 -13.37 -1.94 -12.93
C ILE A 28 -13.78 -1.65 -11.49
N VAL A 29 -12.96 -2.12 -10.55
CA VAL A 29 -13.13 -1.83 -9.13
C VAL A 29 -12.16 -0.74 -8.74
N MET A 30 -12.65 0.24 -8.00
CA MET A 30 -11.85 1.34 -7.47
C MET A 30 -12.34 1.68 -6.08
N SER A 31 -11.39 1.92 -5.18
CA SER A 31 -11.67 2.49 -3.87
C SER A 31 -11.02 3.86 -3.73
N ARG A 32 -11.59 4.70 -2.87
CA ARG A 32 -10.99 5.96 -2.44
C ARG A 32 -10.79 5.93 -0.94
N THR A 33 -9.54 5.99 -0.50
CA THR A 33 -9.19 6.15 0.91
C THR A 33 -8.86 7.61 1.17
N PHE A 34 -9.44 8.20 2.20
CA PHE A 34 -9.29 9.62 2.51
C PHE A 34 -9.17 9.88 4.01
N ASN A 35 -8.47 10.96 4.37
CA ASN A 35 -8.60 11.59 5.68
C ASN A 35 -9.69 12.68 5.63
N GLN A 36 -10.28 12.96 6.79
CA GLN A 36 -11.29 14.00 6.95
C GLN A 36 -10.68 15.19 7.70
N SER A 37 -10.90 16.39 7.17
CA SER A 37 -10.53 17.67 7.79
C SER A 37 -11.78 18.53 8.03
N ALA A 38 -11.59 19.68 8.68
CA ALA A 38 -12.66 20.67 8.84
C ALA A 38 -13.14 21.27 7.51
N THR A 39 -12.30 21.24 6.46
CA THR A 39 -12.57 21.88 5.16
C THR A 39 -12.93 20.88 4.06
N GLY A 40 -12.83 19.56 4.31
CA GLY A 40 -13.20 18.55 3.31
C GLY A 40 -12.57 17.18 3.54
N THR A 41 -12.46 16.41 2.46
CA THR A 41 -11.79 15.10 2.47
C THR A 41 -10.65 15.10 1.47
N PHE A 42 -9.47 14.66 1.88
CA PHE A 42 -8.31 14.53 1.00
C PHE A 42 -7.98 13.06 0.88
N GLY A 43 -7.86 12.57 -0.34
CA GLY A 43 -7.82 11.13 -0.54
C GLY A 43 -7.37 10.73 -1.90
N GLN A 44 -6.88 9.50 -1.96
CA GLN A 44 -6.29 8.90 -3.14
C GLN A 44 -7.14 7.76 -3.65
N SER A 45 -7.02 7.54 -4.96
CA SER A 45 -7.51 6.35 -5.63
C SER A 45 -6.62 5.16 -5.32
N ILE A 46 -7.22 4.08 -4.82
CA ILE A 46 -6.56 2.78 -4.77
C ILE A 46 -7.30 1.88 -5.77
N GLU A 47 -6.58 1.47 -6.82
CA GLU A 47 -7.10 0.61 -7.88
C GLU A 47 -7.43 -0.78 -7.31
N GLY A 48 -8.56 -1.35 -7.72
CA GLY A 48 -8.83 -2.76 -7.52
C GLY A 48 -7.97 -3.57 -8.49
N LEU A 49 -7.22 -4.53 -7.97
CA LEU A 49 -6.35 -5.36 -8.78
C LEU A 49 -7.02 -6.70 -9.07
N ALA A 50 -6.99 -7.11 -10.33
CA ALA A 50 -7.28 -8.49 -10.70
C ALA A 50 -6.23 -9.42 -10.07
N ALA A 51 -6.60 -10.65 -9.74
CA ALA A 51 -5.68 -11.62 -9.13
C ALA A 51 -4.40 -11.83 -9.98
N SER A 52 -4.53 -11.80 -11.31
CA SER A 52 -3.39 -11.90 -12.24
C SER A 52 -2.40 -10.73 -12.20
N ARG A 53 -2.75 -9.62 -11.53
CA ARG A 53 -1.89 -8.46 -11.32
C ARG A 53 -1.26 -8.43 -9.92
N LEU A 54 -1.52 -9.43 -9.08
CA LEU A 54 -0.79 -9.60 -7.83
C LEU A 54 0.68 -9.92 -8.13
N ILE A 55 1.55 -9.47 -7.23
CA ILE A 55 2.98 -9.74 -7.24
C ILE A 55 3.17 -11.19 -6.74
N PRO A 56 3.66 -12.12 -7.57
CA PRO A 56 3.83 -13.50 -7.16
C PRO A 56 5.11 -13.70 -6.35
N VAL A 57 5.21 -14.84 -5.68
CA VAL A 57 6.39 -15.28 -4.93
C VAL A 57 7.68 -15.13 -5.74
N ASN A 58 8.78 -14.78 -5.07
CA ASN A 58 10.10 -14.56 -5.63
C ASN A 58 10.17 -13.46 -6.72
N THR A 59 9.15 -12.60 -6.80
CA THR A 59 9.16 -11.41 -7.64
C THR A 59 9.41 -10.18 -6.77
N ARG A 60 10.48 -9.46 -7.09
CA ARG A 60 10.83 -8.20 -6.44
C ARG A 60 10.32 -7.04 -7.29
N MET A 61 9.60 -6.13 -6.65
CA MET A 61 9.06 -4.93 -7.26
C MET A 61 9.57 -3.67 -6.55
N ARG A 62 9.63 -2.55 -7.26
CA ARG A 62 10.10 -1.28 -6.71
C ARG A 62 9.03 -0.20 -6.71
N ILE A 63 8.91 0.52 -5.59
CA ILE A 63 8.09 1.72 -5.45
C ILE A 63 9.03 2.92 -5.34
N VAL A 64 8.96 3.81 -6.33
CA VAL A 64 9.86 4.98 -6.47
C VAL A 64 9.25 6.27 -5.91
N PHE A 65 10.01 7.37 -5.96
CA PHE A 65 9.56 8.71 -5.56
C PHE A 65 9.06 8.81 -4.11
N MET A 66 9.58 7.97 -3.23
CA MET A 66 9.21 8.00 -1.81
C MET A 66 9.97 9.14 -1.13
N THR A 67 9.26 9.94 -0.35
CA THR A 67 9.77 11.15 0.29
C THR A 67 9.30 11.24 1.74
N GLU A 68 10.22 11.56 2.64
CA GLU A 68 9.97 11.76 4.07
C GLU A 68 10.84 12.91 4.59
N ASN A 69 10.22 14.07 4.82
CA ASN A 69 10.83 15.29 5.33
C ASN A 69 9.76 16.18 5.97
N ASP A 70 10.10 17.43 6.29
CA ASP A 70 9.15 18.35 6.93
C ASP A 70 7.89 18.59 6.08
N ALA A 71 8.01 18.53 4.74
CA ALA A 71 6.91 18.79 3.82
C ALA A 71 6.09 17.54 3.46
N TYR A 72 6.72 16.37 3.40
CA TYR A 72 6.08 15.14 2.94
C TYR A 72 6.34 13.95 3.86
N ARG A 73 5.38 13.04 3.94
CA ARG A 73 5.53 11.72 4.57
C ARG A 73 5.17 10.61 3.58
N SER A 74 5.75 9.44 3.77
CA SER A 74 5.51 8.27 2.92
C SER A 74 4.91 7.12 3.72
N ASN A 75 3.84 6.55 3.19
CA ASN A 75 3.24 5.31 3.70
C ASN A 75 3.41 4.19 2.67
N LEU A 76 3.45 2.94 3.14
CA LEU A 76 3.44 1.73 2.32
C LEU A 76 2.18 0.92 2.63
N GLY A 77 1.32 0.71 1.65
CA GLY A 77 0.21 -0.22 1.75
C GLY A 77 0.60 -1.62 1.24
N LEU A 78 0.19 -2.67 1.95
CA LEU A 78 0.40 -4.07 1.57
C LEU A 78 -0.90 -4.86 1.73
N LEU A 79 -1.16 -5.78 0.81
CA LEU A 79 -2.34 -6.66 0.79
C LEU A 79 -1.90 -8.09 0.48
N ASN A 80 -2.32 -9.05 1.30
CA ASN A 80 -2.21 -10.47 0.99
C ASN A 80 -3.37 -10.89 0.09
N GLY A 81 -3.04 -11.39 -1.10
CA GLY A 81 -4.00 -11.87 -2.08
C GLY A 81 -4.25 -13.38 -1.99
N THR A 82 -3.90 -14.03 -0.88
CA THR A 82 -4.02 -15.48 -0.71
C THR A 82 -4.78 -15.87 0.55
N GLY A 83 -5.22 -17.14 0.58
CA GLY A 83 -5.88 -17.75 1.74
C GLY A 83 -4.93 -18.28 2.81
N SER A 84 -3.62 -18.06 2.68
CA SER A 84 -2.60 -18.45 3.66
C SER A 84 -1.85 -17.22 4.17
N ALA A 85 -1.19 -17.32 5.32
CA ALA A 85 -0.34 -16.23 5.80
C ALA A 85 0.91 -16.11 4.92
N ILE A 86 1.37 -14.88 4.67
CA ILE A 86 2.59 -14.61 3.89
C ILE A 86 3.50 -13.62 4.62
N ASP A 87 4.79 -13.71 4.35
CA ASP A 87 5.80 -12.76 4.84
C ASP A 87 6.31 -11.91 3.67
N VAL A 88 6.00 -10.61 3.71
CA VAL A 88 6.49 -9.63 2.73
C VAL A 88 7.75 -8.97 3.29
N GLN A 89 8.83 -9.02 2.52
CA GLN A 89 10.07 -8.32 2.79
C GLN A 89 10.01 -6.89 2.26
N VAL A 90 10.50 -5.94 3.05
CA VAL A 90 10.50 -4.51 2.76
C VAL A 90 11.92 -3.98 2.96
N ALA A 91 12.55 -3.52 1.89
CA ALA A 91 13.88 -2.90 1.94
C ALA A 91 13.79 -1.44 1.50
N LEU A 92 14.37 -0.55 2.29
CA LEU A 92 14.34 0.89 2.09
C LEU A 92 15.67 1.38 1.55
N TYR A 93 15.63 2.34 0.64
CA TYR A 93 16.83 2.89 0.00
C TYR A 93 16.74 4.42 -0.13
N ASP A 94 17.90 5.07 -0.04
CA ASP A 94 18.04 6.48 -0.41
C ASP A 94 18.23 6.69 -1.92
N GLN A 95 18.40 7.94 -2.33
CA GLN A 95 18.61 8.32 -3.74
C GLN A 95 19.86 7.72 -4.38
N SER A 96 20.86 7.34 -3.58
CA SER A 96 22.10 6.74 -4.06
C SER A 96 21.99 5.21 -4.22
N GLY A 97 20.88 4.63 -3.79
CA GLY A 97 20.69 3.19 -3.70
C GLY A 97 21.35 2.58 -2.46
N THR A 98 21.73 3.40 -1.48
CA THR A 98 22.22 2.91 -0.19
C THR A 98 21.05 2.44 0.64
N THR A 99 21.16 1.23 1.20
CA THR A 99 20.12 0.66 2.06
C THR A 99 19.98 1.47 3.35
N LEU A 100 18.74 1.79 3.71
CA LEU A 100 18.38 2.47 4.94
C LEU A 100 17.93 1.44 5.98
N GLY A 101 18.86 1.05 6.84
CA GLY A 101 18.65 0.02 7.87
C GLY A 101 18.58 -1.40 7.31
N SER A 102 18.03 -2.31 8.10
CA SER A 102 17.83 -3.72 7.72
C SER A 102 16.51 -3.91 6.99
N THR A 103 16.46 -4.91 6.10
CA THR A 103 15.19 -5.41 5.53
C THR A 103 14.23 -5.80 6.66
N GLN A 104 12.99 -5.33 6.56
CA GLN A 104 11.91 -5.64 7.48
C GLN A 104 11.02 -6.74 6.92
N THR A 105 10.52 -7.62 7.78
CA THR A 105 9.51 -8.61 7.43
C THR A 105 8.16 -8.18 7.96
N VAL A 106 7.15 -8.17 7.09
CA VAL A 106 5.76 -7.86 7.41
C VAL A 106 4.92 -9.10 7.17
N THR A 107 4.48 -9.75 8.25
CA THR A 107 3.57 -10.89 8.17
C THR A 107 2.14 -10.42 7.94
N LEU A 108 1.49 -10.95 6.92
CA LEU A 108 0.10 -10.69 6.59
C LEU A 108 -0.72 -11.97 6.76
N ALA A 109 -1.78 -11.90 7.56
CA ALA A 109 -2.77 -12.96 7.68
C ALA A 109 -3.50 -13.20 6.34
N PRO A 110 -4.17 -14.35 6.15
CA PRO A 110 -4.98 -14.62 4.95
C PRO A 110 -5.90 -13.45 4.60
N TRP A 111 -5.88 -13.03 3.33
CA TRP A 111 -6.73 -11.94 2.78
C TRP A 111 -6.64 -10.59 3.49
N SER A 112 -5.64 -10.40 4.37
CA SER A 112 -5.50 -9.18 5.17
C SER A 112 -4.67 -8.13 4.47
N ASN A 113 -4.81 -6.89 4.92
CA ASN A 113 -3.99 -5.78 4.49
C ASN A 113 -3.48 -4.97 5.68
N THR A 114 -2.38 -4.25 5.46
CA THR A 114 -1.82 -3.31 6.43
C THR A 114 -1.29 -2.08 5.72
N GLN A 115 -1.06 -1.02 6.50
CA GLN A 115 -0.36 0.17 6.06
C GLN A 115 0.73 0.53 7.06
N LEU A 116 1.96 0.60 6.58
CA LEU A 116 3.07 1.15 7.33
C LEU A 116 3.07 2.67 7.13
N ASN A 117 2.74 3.41 8.19
CA ASN A 117 2.78 4.87 8.14
C ASN A 117 4.20 5.37 8.37
N HIS A 118 4.57 6.49 7.73
CA HIS A 118 5.86 7.14 7.98
C HIS A 118 7.05 6.18 7.79
N VAL A 119 7.04 5.41 6.71
CA VAL A 119 7.93 4.25 6.50
C VAL A 119 9.41 4.62 6.49
N PHE A 120 9.75 5.88 6.19
CA PHE A 120 11.12 6.40 6.22
C PHE A 120 11.43 7.30 7.45
N GLN A 121 10.52 7.46 8.42
CA GLN A 121 10.67 8.45 9.51
C GLN A 121 11.96 8.27 10.32
N ALA A 122 12.40 7.03 10.54
CA ALA A 122 13.65 6.74 11.26
C ALA A 122 14.92 7.22 10.52
N TYR A 123 14.80 7.54 9.23
CA TYR A 123 15.88 7.93 8.33
C TYR A 123 15.69 9.33 7.75
N ALA A 124 14.69 10.08 8.21
CA ALA A 124 14.41 11.41 7.70
C ALA A 124 15.61 12.36 7.94
N PRO A 125 15.93 13.26 6.99
CA PRO A 125 15.20 13.49 5.75
C PRO A 125 15.59 12.51 4.62
N VAL A 126 14.58 12.00 3.91
CA VAL A 126 14.69 11.28 2.65
C VAL A 126 13.97 12.08 1.58
N ASN A 127 14.72 12.84 0.78
CA ASN A 127 14.12 13.71 -0.25
C ASN A 127 13.73 12.95 -1.52
N VAL A 128 14.47 11.88 -1.83
CA VAL A 128 14.19 10.94 -2.91
C VAL A 128 14.66 9.57 -2.42
N GLY A 129 13.75 8.63 -2.28
CA GLY A 129 14.02 7.25 -1.90
C GLY A 129 13.13 6.28 -2.67
N TYR A 130 13.35 5.00 -2.44
CA TYR A 130 12.51 3.94 -2.99
C TYR A 130 12.45 2.74 -2.06
N ILE A 131 11.43 1.90 -2.27
CA ILE A 131 11.19 0.68 -1.51
C ILE A 131 11.22 -0.49 -2.47
N ASP A 132 12.02 -1.52 -2.17
CA ASP A 132 11.85 -2.83 -2.80
C ASP A 132 10.99 -3.71 -1.90
N VAL A 133 10.00 -4.39 -2.51
CA VAL A 133 9.12 -5.35 -1.85
C VAL A 133 9.12 -6.69 -2.57
N TRP A 134 9.14 -7.79 -1.83
CA TRP A 134 9.02 -9.15 -2.36
C TRP A 134 8.50 -10.11 -1.29
N THR A 135 8.11 -11.32 -1.67
CA THR A 135 7.85 -12.41 -0.72
C THR A 135 8.57 -13.68 -1.19
N GLU A 136 9.03 -14.48 -0.23
CA GLU A 136 9.63 -15.79 -0.46
C GLU A 136 8.71 -16.91 0.07
N THR A 137 7.54 -16.57 0.62
CA THR A 137 6.56 -17.55 1.07
C THR A 137 6.02 -18.32 -0.13
N GLU A 138 6.19 -19.65 -0.13
CA GLU A 138 5.69 -20.52 -1.19
C GLU A 138 4.18 -20.32 -1.41
N GLY A 139 3.77 -20.13 -2.68
CA GLY A 139 2.39 -19.84 -3.03
C GLY A 139 1.91 -18.43 -2.65
N GLY A 140 2.79 -17.55 -2.17
CA GLY A 140 2.46 -16.19 -1.80
C GLY A 140 2.18 -15.29 -3.02
N GLU A 141 1.13 -14.49 -2.92
CA GLU A 141 0.76 -13.45 -3.89
C GLU A 141 0.28 -12.22 -3.11
N PHE A 142 0.79 -11.05 -3.44
CA PHE A 142 0.48 -9.83 -2.69
C PHE A 142 0.36 -8.61 -3.60
N ALA A 143 -0.22 -7.52 -3.08
CA ALA A 143 -0.18 -6.21 -3.72
C ALA A 143 0.49 -5.20 -2.80
N ALA A 144 1.06 -4.17 -3.41
CA ALA A 144 1.68 -3.06 -2.71
C ALA A 144 1.39 -1.73 -3.41
N TYR A 145 1.42 -0.64 -2.64
CA TYR A 145 1.43 0.72 -3.18
C TYR A 145 2.16 1.67 -2.24
N GLY A 146 2.83 2.67 -2.80
CA GLY A 146 3.33 3.83 -2.06
C GLY A 146 2.28 4.92 -1.98
N SER A 147 2.28 5.67 -0.88
CA SER A 147 1.47 6.88 -0.72
C SER A 147 2.34 7.99 -0.18
N ILE A 148 2.57 9.03 -0.97
CA ILE A 148 3.30 10.24 -0.55
C ILE A 148 2.27 11.29 -0.20
N ILE A 149 2.36 11.85 1.00
CA ILE A 149 1.35 12.73 1.56
C ILE A 149 1.97 14.06 1.95
N ASP A 150 1.36 15.16 1.50
CA ASP A 150 1.69 16.51 1.95
C ASP A 150 1.34 16.66 3.45
N ASN A 151 2.29 17.12 4.27
CA ASN A 151 2.11 17.28 5.71
C ASN A 151 1.21 18.47 6.07
N ALA A 152 1.16 19.51 5.24
CA ALA A 152 0.34 20.69 5.49
C ALA A 152 -1.13 20.44 5.14
N THR A 153 -1.43 19.76 4.04
CA THR A 153 -2.81 19.56 3.57
C THR A 153 -3.36 18.17 3.90
N GLY A 154 -2.49 17.16 3.96
CA GLY A 154 -2.87 15.76 4.01
C GLY A 154 -3.20 15.16 2.64
N ASP A 155 -2.90 15.86 1.54
CA ASP A 155 -3.15 15.39 0.18
C ASP A 155 -2.20 14.24 -0.20
N PRO A 156 -2.74 13.06 -0.54
CA PRO A 156 -1.94 11.90 -0.90
C PRO A 156 -1.81 11.70 -2.41
N THR A 157 -0.66 11.19 -2.85
CA THR A 157 -0.39 10.68 -4.20
C THR A 157 -0.02 9.20 -4.12
N THR A 158 -0.72 8.35 -4.89
CA THR A 158 -0.42 6.91 -4.97
C THR A 158 0.65 6.63 -6.01
N VAL A 159 1.62 5.78 -5.66
CA VAL A 159 2.67 5.29 -6.57
C VAL A 159 2.61 3.77 -6.61
N MET A 160 2.43 3.22 -7.80
CA MET A 160 2.36 1.77 -8.01
C MET A 160 3.77 1.17 -8.18
N PRO A 161 3.97 -0.09 -7.74
CA PRO A 161 5.21 -0.82 -7.97
C PRO A 161 5.49 -1.03 -9.47
N GLN A 162 6.77 -1.02 -9.84
CA GLN A 162 7.29 -1.36 -11.17
C GLN A 162 8.34 -2.46 -11.12
#